data_AF-A0A4Q6BSB2-F1
#
_entry.id   AF-A0A4Q6BSB2-F1
#
_cell.length_a   1.000
_cell.length_b   1.000
_cell.length_c   1.000
_cell.angle_alpha   90.00
_cell.angle_beta   90.00
_cell.angle_gamma   90.00
#
_symmetry.space_group_name_H-M   'P 1'
#
loop_
_entity.id
_entity.type
_entity.pdbx_description
1 polymer ?
#
loop_
_entity_poly.entity_id
_entity_poly.type
_entity_poly.pdbx_seq_one_letter_code
_entity_poly.pdbx_strand_id
1 'polypeptide(L)'
;PAQSAKATTFMGLSIQINERVIPALKCVEAALVAGKLDDYKPGALSGLRLKNSYRGSEISNHVYGIAIDIDPNQNTCCSCVAPWPDHPLCKKKVSSVYERMKMPRSWVVTFERYGFYWLGHDTLQDTMHFEFLGDPDKILDPS
;
A
#
# COMPACT_ATOMS: atom_id res chain seq x y z
N PRO A 1 2.58 19.30 3.51
CA PRO A 1 2.49 17.92 2.97
C PRO A 1 2.72 17.82 1.45
N ALA A 2 1.92 18.50 0.62
CA ALA A 2 2.07 18.44 -0.85
C ALA A 2 3.42 18.96 -1.37
N GLN A 3 4.09 19.85 -0.65
CA GLN A 3 5.37 20.45 -1.05
C GLN A 3 6.52 19.43 -1.11
N SER A 4 6.46 18.36 -0.31
CA SER A 4 7.44 17.26 -0.32
C SER A 4 7.00 16.08 -1.17
N ALA A 5 5.83 16.16 -1.81
CA ALA A 5 5.35 15.09 -2.67
C ALA A 5 5.92 15.23 -4.08
N LYS A 6 6.41 14.13 -4.64
CA LYS A 6 6.90 14.06 -6.02
C LYS A 6 6.25 12.93 -6.78
N ALA A 7 6.08 13.16 -8.08
CA ALA A 7 5.66 12.14 -9.01
C ALA A 7 6.80 11.11 -9.16
N THR A 8 6.41 9.85 -9.16
CA THR A 8 7.27 8.71 -9.48
C THR A 8 6.44 7.63 -10.19
N THR A 9 7.07 6.50 -10.50
CA THR A 9 6.40 5.34 -11.06
C THR A 9 6.60 4.15 -10.16
N PHE A 10 5.61 3.27 -10.11
CA PHE A 10 5.71 1.96 -9.48
C PHE A 10 4.96 0.94 -10.33
N MET A 11 5.65 -0.11 -10.73
CA MET A 11 5.19 -1.16 -11.63
C MET A 11 4.61 -0.61 -12.95
N GLY A 12 5.23 0.46 -13.45
CA GLY A 12 4.80 1.17 -14.67
C GLY A 12 3.62 2.15 -14.50
N LEU A 13 3.06 2.28 -13.29
CA LEU A 13 1.96 3.21 -12.99
C LEU A 13 2.47 4.46 -12.30
N SER A 14 1.96 5.63 -12.70
CA SER A 14 2.30 6.91 -12.07
C SER A 14 1.66 7.05 -10.69
N ILE A 15 2.42 7.54 -9.72
CA ILE A 15 1.95 7.82 -8.37
C ILE A 15 2.65 9.08 -7.81
N GLN A 16 1.96 9.83 -6.96
CA GLN A 16 2.57 10.90 -6.15
C GLN A 16 2.71 10.43 -4.72
N ILE A 17 3.92 10.49 -4.18
CA ILE A 17 4.23 10.16 -2.77
C ILE A 17 5.29 11.12 -2.24
N ASN A 18 5.55 11.08 -0.94
CA ASN A 18 6.62 11.85 -0.29
C ASN A 18 7.98 11.47 -0.88
N GLU A 19 8.80 12.46 -1.22
CA GLU A 19 10.09 12.24 -1.88
C GLU A 19 11.06 11.38 -1.06
N ARG A 20 10.95 11.39 0.27
CA ARG A 20 11.77 10.54 1.16
C ARG A 20 11.36 9.08 1.16
N VAL A 21 10.15 8.75 0.71
CA VAL A 21 9.64 7.37 0.62
C VAL A 21 9.94 6.74 -0.74
N ILE A 22 10.20 7.55 -1.77
CA ILE A 22 10.48 7.07 -3.13
C ILE A 22 11.62 6.03 -3.18
N PRO A 23 12.76 6.19 -2.47
CA PRO A 23 13.80 5.17 -2.47
C PRO A 23 13.31 3.79 -2.01
N ALA A 24 12.49 3.72 -0.95
CA ALA A 24 11.97 2.45 -0.45
C ALA A 24 11.03 1.82 -1.48
N LEU A 25 10.14 2.61 -2.08
CA LEU A 25 9.22 2.12 -3.10
C LEU A 25 9.97 1.56 -4.33
N LYS A 26 11.10 2.16 -4.72
CA LYS A 26 11.97 1.65 -5.77
C LYS A 26 12.65 0.33 -5.39
N CYS A 27 13.08 0.19 -4.14
CA CYS A 27 13.63 -1.07 -3.64
C CYS A 27 12.59 -2.20 -3.66
N VAL A 28 11.35 -1.88 -3.28
CA VAL A 28 10.21 -2.82 -3.40
C VAL A 28 10.02 -3.24 -4.85
N GLU A 29 9.90 -2.30 -5.79
CA GLU A 29 9.73 -2.60 -7.22
C GLU A 29 10.85 -3.49 -7.76
N ALA A 30 12.11 -3.13 -7.46
CA ALA A 30 13.27 -3.90 -7.89
C ALA A 30 13.25 -5.34 -7.35
N ALA A 31 12.87 -5.52 -6.08
CA ALA A 31 12.78 -6.85 -5.47
C ALA A 31 11.64 -7.69 -6.06
N LEU A 32 10.47 -7.09 -6.32
CA LEU A 32 9.34 -7.76 -6.96
C LEU A 32 9.70 -8.23 -8.38
N VAL A 33 10.34 -7.36 -9.17
CA VAL A 33 10.81 -7.67 -10.52
C VAL A 33 11.89 -8.77 -10.51
N ALA A 34 12.89 -8.64 -9.64
CA ALA A 34 14.00 -9.60 -9.58
C ALA A 34 13.55 -10.99 -9.10
N GLY A 35 12.62 -11.04 -8.14
CA GLY A 35 12.10 -12.30 -7.64
C GLY A 35 11.18 -13.03 -8.62
N LYS A 36 10.84 -12.42 -9.77
CA LYS A 36 9.81 -12.91 -10.71
C LYS A 36 8.52 -13.28 -9.96
N LEU A 37 8.17 -12.46 -8.96
CA LEU A 37 7.16 -12.78 -7.97
C LEU A 37 5.77 -12.62 -8.60
N ASP A 38 5.23 -13.77 -9.02
CA ASP A 38 3.85 -13.98 -9.46
C ASP A 38 3.43 -13.17 -10.71
N ASP A 39 2.45 -13.68 -11.48
CA ASP A 39 1.90 -12.96 -12.66
C ASP A 39 1.02 -11.75 -12.29
N TYR A 40 1.11 -11.27 -11.05
CA TYR A 40 0.31 -10.16 -10.57
C TYR A 40 0.86 -8.83 -11.10
N LYS A 41 -0.02 -8.08 -11.78
CA LYS A 41 0.26 -6.75 -12.31
C LYS A 41 -0.79 -5.79 -11.80
N PRO A 42 -0.42 -4.79 -10.98
CA PRO A 42 -1.40 -3.83 -10.49
C PRO A 42 -1.96 -3.02 -11.67
N GLY A 43 -3.25 -2.71 -11.61
CA GLY A 43 -3.95 -1.86 -12.58
C GLY A 43 -4.20 -0.44 -12.08
N ALA A 44 -4.21 -0.22 -10.77
CA ALA A 44 -4.45 1.08 -10.15
C ALA A 44 -3.65 1.25 -8.86
N LEU A 45 -3.18 2.48 -8.64
CA LEU A 45 -2.51 2.88 -7.40
C LEU A 45 -3.18 4.13 -6.82
N SER A 46 -3.17 4.27 -5.50
CA SER A 46 -3.48 5.52 -4.81
C SER A 46 -2.32 5.94 -3.92
N GLY A 47 -1.84 7.17 -4.06
CA GLY A 47 -0.75 7.73 -3.25
C GLY A 47 -1.23 8.93 -2.43
N LEU A 48 -0.60 10.08 -2.61
CA LEU A 48 -0.94 11.33 -1.95
C LEU A 48 -2.42 11.71 -2.14
N ARG A 49 -3.10 12.03 -1.03
CA ARG A 49 -4.45 12.63 -1.05
C ARG A 49 -4.36 14.07 -0.53
N LEU A 50 -4.78 15.05 -1.34
CA LEU A 50 -4.73 16.47 -0.98
C LEU A 50 -5.79 16.90 0.04
N LYS A 51 -6.80 16.07 0.27
CA LYS A 51 -7.86 16.29 1.25
C LYS A 51 -7.94 15.06 2.14
N ASN A 52 -8.07 15.27 3.45
CA ASN A 52 -8.31 14.19 4.38
C ASN A 52 -9.75 13.67 4.19
N SER A 53 -9.91 12.35 4.18
CA SER A 53 -11.20 11.70 4.36
C SER A 53 -11.34 11.35 5.84
N TYR A 54 -12.17 12.09 6.58
CA TYR A 54 -12.38 11.82 8.00
C TYR A 54 -13.05 10.47 8.19
N ARG A 55 -12.37 9.54 8.87
CA ARG A 55 -12.99 8.39 9.53
C ARG A 55 -12.61 8.47 11.01
N GLY A 56 -13.60 8.59 11.89
CA GLY A 56 -13.38 8.56 13.34
C GLY A 56 -12.52 9.70 13.93
N SER A 57 -12.32 10.81 13.22
CA SER A 57 -11.43 11.93 13.59
C SER A 57 -9.93 11.69 13.34
N GLU A 58 -9.55 10.62 12.66
CA GLU A 58 -8.15 10.32 12.32
C GLU A 58 -7.72 10.96 10.99
N ILE A 59 -6.42 11.27 10.89
CA ILE A 59 -5.81 11.83 9.68
C ILE A 59 -5.22 10.68 8.87
N SER A 60 -5.67 10.53 7.61
CA SER A 60 -5.17 9.49 6.71
C SER A 60 -3.69 9.71 6.37
N ASN A 61 -2.87 8.66 6.46
CA ASN A 61 -1.44 8.74 6.10
C ASN A 61 -1.18 9.04 4.61
N HIS A 62 -2.20 8.91 3.76
CA HIS A 62 -2.15 9.42 2.39
C HIS A 62 -1.94 10.94 2.33
N VAL A 63 -2.36 11.73 3.32
CA VAL A 63 -2.17 13.20 3.26
C VAL A 63 -0.70 13.59 3.46
N TYR A 64 0.10 12.73 4.08
CA TYR A 64 1.53 12.92 4.26
C TYR A 64 2.36 12.35 3.09
N GLY A 65 1.71 11.64 2.16
CA GLY A 65 2.35 10.97 1.03
C GLY A 65 3.18 9.76 1.44
N ILE A 66 2.95 9.19 2.62
CA ILE A 66 3.68 8.02 3.12
C ILE A 66 2.90 6.71 2.95
N ALA A 67 1.67 6.79 2.45
CA ALA A 67 0.82 5.63 2.18
C ALA A 67 0.62 5.39 0.69
N ILE A 68 0.46 4.12 0.34
CA ILE A 68 0.14 3.61 -0.99
C ILE A 68 -0.96 2.55 -0.88
N ASP A 69 -2.02 2.70 -1.68
CA ASP A 69 -3.00 1.64 -1.92
C ASP A 69 -2.72 0.95 -3.26
N ILE A 70 -2.71 -0.38 -3.28
CA ILE A 70 -2.54 -1.19 -4.48
C ILE A 70 -3.87 -1.83 -4.87
N ASP A 71 -4.34 -1.58 -6.09
CA ASP A 71 -5.63 -2.02 -6.62
C ASP A 71 -6.78 -1.92 -5.61
N PRO A 72 -7.20 -0.72 -5.18
CA PRO A 72 -8.28 -0.55 -4.18
C PRO A 72 -9.57 -1.33 -4.49
N ASN A 73 -9.88 -1.49 -5.78
CA ASN A 73 -11.07 -2.21 -6.24
C ASN A 73 -10.92 -3.75 -6.19
N GLN A 74 -9.72 -4.28 -5.97
CA GLN A 74 -9.44 -5.72 -5.94
C GLN A 74 -8.88 -6.20 -4.58
N ASN A 75 -8.10 -5.35 -3.89
CA ASN A 75 -7.52 -5.60 -2.57
C ASN A 75 -8.29 -4.79 -1.52
N THR A 76 -9.55 -5.17 -1.30
CA THR A 76 -10.51 -4.32 -0.60
C THR A 76 -10.24 -4.17 0.91
N CYS A 77 -10.91 -3.20 1.54
CA CYS A 77 -10.96 -3.03 2.99
C CYS A 77 -12.35 -3.38 3.54
N CYS A 78 -12.47 -4.52 4.21
CA CYS A 78 -13.77 -5.05 4.61
C CYS A 78 -14.40 -4.37 5.82
N SER A 79 -13.60 -3.70 6.64
CA SER A 79 -14.07 -2.94 7.80
C SER A 79 -14.00 -1.42 7.58
N CYS A 80 -13.74 -0.97 6.35
CA CYS A 80 -13.75 0.45 5.99
C CYS A 80 -15.17 0.98 5.75
N VAL A 81 -15.28 2.23 5.29
CA VAL A 81 -16.57 2.80 4.84
C VAL A 81 -16.89 2.36 3.42
N ALA A 82 -18.17 2.48 3.04
CA ALA A 82 -18.63 2.19 1.68
C ALA A 82 -17.78 2.92 0.61
N PRO A 83 -17.54 2.30 -0.56
CA PRO A 83 -18.15 1.04 -1.02
C PRO A 83 -17.37 -0.23 -0.64
N TRP A 84 -16.25 -0.13 0.07
CA TRP A 84 -15.31 -1.24 0.24
C TRP A 84 -15.89 -2.49 0.93
N PRO A 85 -16.67 -2.39 2.02
CA PRO A 85 -17.28 -3.55 2.67
C PRO A 85 -18.25 -4.36 1.80
N ASP A 86 -18.72 -3.81 0.69
CA ASP A 86 -19.66 -4.47 -0.23
C ASP A 86 -18.96 -5.38 -1.24
N HIS A 87 -17.63 -5.35 -1.30
CA HIS A 87 -16.87 -6.22 -2.18
C HIS A 87 -17.12 -7.71 -1.86
N PRO A 88 -17.25 -8.59 -2.88
CA PRO A 88 -17.57 -10.01 -2.66
C PRO A 88 -16.59 -10.75 -1.74
N LEU A 89 -15.31 -10.37 -1.74
CA LEU A 89 -14.32 -10.96 -0.83
C LEU A 89 -14.62 -10.67 0.65
N CYS A 90 -15.33 -9.59 0.98
CA CYS A 90 -15.71 -9.26 2.35
C CYS A 90 -16.84 -10.14 2.89
N LYS A 91 -17.68 -10.67 2.00
CA LYS A 91 -18.78 -11.56 2.39
C LYS A 91 -18.33 -13.01 2.59
N LYS A 92 -17.10 -13.36 2.17
CA LYS A 92 -16.51 -14.69 2.38
C LYS A 92 -15.99 -14.84 3.80
N LYS A 93 -16.25 -16.01 4.39
CA LYS A 93 -15.51 -16.48 5.57
C LYS A 93 -14.18 -17.03 5.09
N VAL A 94 -13.09 -16.50 5.63
CA VAL A 94 -11.72 -16.84 5.25
C VAL A 94 -10.97 -17.36 6.47
N SER A 95 -9.97 -18.21 6.25
CA SER A 95 -9.07 -18.68 7.31
C SER A 95 -7.91 -17.70 7.54
N SER A 96 -7.60 -16.89 6.53
CA SER A 96 -6.56 -15.88 6.56
C SER A 96 -6.98 -14.59 5.84
N VAL A 97 -6.53 -13.44 6.34
CA VAL A 97 -6.77 -12.14 5.70
C VAL A 97 -6.19 -12.06 4.29
N TYR A 98 -5.12 -12.81 3.99
CA TYR A 98 -4.53 -12.89 2.66
C TYR A 98 -5.50 -13.43 1.59
N GLU A 99 -6.57 -14.13 1.98
CA GLU A 99 -7.61 -14.59 1.05
C GLU A 99 -8.59 -13.47 0.63
N ARG A 100 -8.49 -12.29 1.25
CA ARG A 100 -9.32 -11.10 0.94
C ARG A 100 -8.68 -10.15 -0.07
N MET A 101 -7.52 -10.51 -0.61
CA MET A 101 -6.82 -9.72 -1.63
C MET A 101 -6.51 -10.55 -2.87
N LYS A 102 -6.38 -9.87 -4.01
CA LYS A 102 -5.87 -10.45 -5.26
C LYS A 102 -4.36 -10.43 -5.34
N MET A 103 -3.75 -9.42 -4.72
CA MET A 103 -2.31 -9.31 -4.57
C MET A 103 -1.74 -10.55 -3.86
N PRO A 104 -0.61 -11.12 -4.32
CA PRO A 104 0.03 -12.24 -3.64
C PRO A 104 0.65 -11.86 -2.30
N ARG A 105 0.78 -12.84 -1.38
CA ARG A 105 1.46 -12.61 -0.09
C ARG A 105 2.92 -12.17 -0.25
N SER A 106 3.59 -12.59 -1.32
CA SER A 106 4.97 -12.20 -1.64
C SER A 106 5.13 -10.68 -1.74
N TRP A 107 4.10 -9.96 -2.20
CA TRP A 107 4.09 -8.50 -2.25
C TRP A 107 4.09 -7.90 -0.86
N VAL A 108 3.21 -8.37 0.04
CA VAL A 108 3.17 -7.90 1.43
C VAL A 108 4.53 -8.03 2.09
N VAL A 109 5.12 -9.23 2.03
CA VAL A 109 6.44 -9.50 2.63
C VAL A 109 7.53 -8.61 2.02
N THR A 110 7.46 -8.34 0.72
CA THR A 110 8.45 -7.48 0.05
C THR A 110 8.32 -6.03 0.48
N PHE A 111 7.10 -5.51 0.57
CA PHE A 111 6.84 -4.17 1.11
C PHE A 111 7.36 -4.04 2.55
N GLU A 112 7.04 -5.02 3.40
CA GLU A 112 7.46 -5.03 4.82
C GLU A 112 8.97 -5.07 4.99
N ARG A 113 9.68 -5.81 4.15
CA ARG A 113 11.15 -5.84 4.14
C ARG A 113 11.77 -4.45 3.94
N TYR A 114 11.08 -3.53 3.26
CA TYR A 114 11.57 -2.19 2.96
C TYR A 114 10.88 -1.10 3.80
N GLY A 115 10.36 -1.46 4.97
CA GLY A 115 9.90 -0.49 5.98
C GLY A 115 8.46 -0.01 5.81
N PHE A 116 7.68 -0.66 4.95
CA PHE A 116 6.23 -0.46 4.91
C PHE A 116 5.53 -1.36 5.93
N TYR A 117 4.43 -0.90 6.48
CA TYR A 117 3.51 -1.71 7.28
C TYR A 117 2.22 -1.91 6.50
N TRP A 118 1.73 -3.15 6.46
CA TRP A 118 0.51 -3.51 5.75
C TRP A 118 -0.69 -3.55 6.69
N LEU A 119 -1.73 -2.75 6.41
CA LEU A 119 -2.89 -2.62 7.29
C LEU A 119 -3.85 -3.82 7.22
N GLY A 120 -3.56 -4.81 6.38
CA GLY A 120 -4.21 -6.12 6.47
C GLY A 120 -3.96 -6.81 7.82
N HIS A 121 -2.90 -6.43 8.55
CA HIS A 121 -2.63 -6.90 9.91
C HIS A 121 -3.52 -6.27 10.99
N ASP A 122 -4.15 -5.14 10.71
CA ASP A 122 -5.00 -4.42 11.66
C ASP A 122 -6.43 -5.00 11.70
N THR A 123 -7.18 -4.62 12.72
CA THR A 123 -8.63 -4.80 12.89
C THR A 123 -9.44 -4.31 11.68
N LEU A 124 -8.94 -3.30 10.96
CA LEU A 124 -9.55 -2.82 9.72
C LEU A 124 -9.43 -3.81 8.57
N GLN A 125 -8.36 -4.62 8.57
CA GLN A 125 -8.01 -5.53 7.50
C GLN A 125 -8.01 -4.80 6.14
N ASP A 126 -7.36 -3.64 6.08
CA ASP A 126 -7.25 -2.85 4.85
C ASP A 126 -6.17 -3.46 3.95
N THR A 127 -6.58 -4.36 3.06
CA THR A 127 -5.62 -5.18 2.31
C THR A 127 -4.95 -4.50 1.12
N MET A 128 -5.46 -3.34 0.69
CA MET A 128 -4.79 -2.50 -0.33
C MET A 128 -3.67 -1.66 0.26
N HIS A 129 -3.74 -1.35 1.55
CA HIS A 129 -3.04 -0.22 2.14
C HIS A 129 -1.69 -0.61 2.75
N PHE A 130 -0.66 0.13 2.35
CA PHE A 130 0.66 0.12 2.94
C PHE A 130 1.06 1.52 3.37
N GLU A 131 1.68 1.66 4.53
CA GLU A 131 2.24 2.92 4.99
C GLU A 131 3.70 2.77 5.39
N PHE A 132 4.53 3.72 4.99
CA PHE A 132 5.95 3.70 5.33
C PHE A 132 6.16 4.17 6.77
N LEU A 133 6.67 3.28 7.61
CA LEU A 133 7.01 3.53 9.03
C LEU A 133 8.49 3.31 9.34
N GLY A 134 9.29 2.89 8.33
CA GLY A 134 10.72 2.73 8.44
C GLY A 134 11.48 4.06 8.59
N ASP A 135 12.78 3.95 8.83
CA ASP A 135 13.69 5.10 8.82
C ASP A 135 14.09 5.42 7.38
N PRO A 136 13.66 6.56 6.80
CA PRO A 136 13.94 6.88 5.41
C PRO A 136 15.44 7.09 5.14
N ASP A 137 16.24 7.38 6.17
CA ASP A 137 17.68 7.58 6.03
C ASP A 137 18.46 6.26 6.03
N LYS A 138 17.81 5.13 6.33
CA LYS A 138 18.41 3.80 6.36
C LYS A 138 17.99 2.87 5.22
N ILE A 139 17.12 3.33 4.32
CA ILE A 139 16.62 2.50 3.20
C ILE A 139 17.75 1.98 2.31
N LEU A 140 18.79 2.79 2.11
CA LEU A 140 19.91 2.50 1.21
C LEU A 140 21.13 1.90 1.93
N ASP A 141 21.06 1.72 3.25
CA ASP A 141 22.20 1.19 4.00
C ASP A 141 22.17 -0.35 3.91
N PRO A 142 23.12 -0.98 3.19
CA PRO A 142 23.08 -2.41 2.89
C PRO A 142 23.57 -3.28 4.07
N SER A 143 23.38 -2.83 5.31
CA SER A 143 23.92 -3.48 6.51
C SER A 143 23.43 -4.91 6.69
#